data_AF-A0A3S5IXK1-F1
#
_entry.id   AF-A0A3S5IXK1-F1
#
_cell.length_a   1.000
_cell.length_b   1.000
_cell.length_c   1.000
_cell.angle_alpha   90.00
_cell.angle_beta   90.00
_cell.angle_gamma   90.00
#
_symmetry.space_group_name_H-M   'P 1'
#
loop_
_entity.id
_entity.type
_entity.pdbx_description
1 polymer ?
#
loop_
_entity_poly.entity_id
_entity_poly.type
_entity_poly.pdbx_seq_one_letter_code
_entity_poly.pdbx_strand_id
1 'polypeptide(L)'
;MTLEYGLLIIAIIMIIIRNMKINCYDRADVMTTRFHNSKRIYTKKSKYQKIEVFKDKNLGHILSIDGDVQLSEYDEINYHEMLVHVPMAYVKPTNVLIIGGGDGGTLREVCKYPDITNIVMVEIDHEVINASKRFFVNFRSAFADPRVTLKIMDAFKYLKEDNGILFDAVFIDVTDFNQSDSLFTQESIQNLKLRMASDAVLGLNFTSVGIAEPKTPVRVLNESGFGERFKHKRLFQSHQPVFTGGAYTFAFFSDSVDPLDFPSSFPVDDLELETHYYTSALHKASFVLPKRLMSD
;
A
#
# COMPACT_ATOMS: atom_id res chain seq x y z
N MET A 1 -43.27 -44.94 -17.31
CA MET A 1 -42.41 -44.16 -18.23
C MET A 1 -42.04 -42.76 -17.70
N THR A 2 -42.48 -42.32 -16.52
CA THR A 2 -42.12 -40.98 -15.95
C THR A 2 -41.12 -41.07 -14.79
N LEU A 3 -41.13 -42.16 -14.02
CA LEU A 3 -40.25 -42.36 -12.86
C LEU A 3 -38.78 -42.66 -13.27
N GLU A 4 -38.58 -43.43 -14.34
CA GLU A 4 -37.25 -43.79 -14.84
C GLU A 4 -36.49 -42.58 -15.40
N TYR A 5 -37.18 -41.67 -16.08
CA TYR A 5 -36.58 -40.43 -16.56
C TYR A 5 -36.21 -39.49 -15.40
N GLY A 6 -36.99 -39.47 -14.32
CA GLY A 6 -36.66 -38.71 -13.12
C GLY A 6 -35.40 -39.22 -12.43
N LEU A 7 -35.24 -40.55 -12.32
CA LEU A 7 -34.03 -41.18 -11.75
C LEU A 7 -32.81 -40.96 -12.64
N LEU A 8 -32.98 -40.99 -13.97
CA LEU A 8 -31.91 -40.71 -14.93
C LEU A 8 -31.43 -39.25 -14.83
N ILE A 9 -32.36 -38.30 -14.70
CA ILE A 9 -32.03 -36.87 -14.52
C ILE A 9 -31.29 -36.66 -13.21
N ILE A 10 -31.75 -37.26 -12.11
CA ILE A 10 -31.07 -37.18 -10.81
C ILE A 10 -29.67 -37.79 -10.87
N ALA A 11 -29.52 -38.93 -11.55
CA ALA A 11 -28.21 -39.56 -11.74
C ALA A 11 -27.27 -38.67 -12.58
N ILE A 12 -27.77 -38.06 -13.66
CA ILE A 12 -27.00 -37.12 -14.48
C ILE A 12 -26.60 -35.89 -13.67
N ILE A 13 -27.52 -35.30 -12.89
CA ILE A 13 -27.22 -34.15 -12.02
C ILE A 13 -26.19 -34.54 -10.95
N MET A 14 -26.32 -35.71 -10.32
CA MET A 14 -25.33 -36.19 -9.36
C MET A 14 -23.97 -36.47 -10.00
N ILE A 15 -23.92 -36.97 -11.24
CA ILE A 15 -22.68 -37.14 -12.01
C ILE A 15 -22.06 -35.77 -12.34
N ILE A 16 -22.87 -34.78 -12.74
CA ILE A 16 -22.43 -33.41 -12.99
C ILE A 16 -21.89 -32.78 -11.70
N ILE A 17 -22.59 -32.89 -10.57
CA ILE A 17 -22.14 -32.36 -9.26
C ILE A 17 -20.87 -33.08 -8.80
N ARG A 18 -20.78 -34.40 -8.99
CA ARG A 18 -19.61 -35.20 -8.62
C ARG A 18 -18.39 -34.93 -9.53
N ASN A 19 -18.63 -34.58 -10.79
CA ASN A 19 -17.60 -34.18 -11.75
C ASN A 19 -17.32 -32.66 -11.76
N MET A 20 -18.15 -31.86 -11.09
CA MET A 20 -17.78 -30.52 -10.59
C MET A 20 -16.83 -30.68 -9.41
N LYS A 21 -15.72 -31.41 -9.62
CA LYS A 21 -14.49 -30.99 -8.98
C LYS A 21 -14.24 -29.59 -9.53
N ILE A 22 -14.53 -28.57 -8.74
CA ILE A 22 -13.97 -27.26 -8.99
C ILE A 22 -12.46 -27.48 -8.87
N ASN A 23 -11.81 -27.77 -10.00
CA ASN A 23 -10.37 -27.72 -10.13
C ASN A 23 -9.99 -26.25 -10.00
N CYS A 24 -9.94 -25.76 -8.76
CA CYS A 24 -9.37 -24.46 -8.43
C CYS A 24 -7.85 -24.42 -8.67
N TYR A 25 -7.24 -25.53 -9.08
CA TYR A 25 -5.81 -25.70 -9.27
C TYR A 25 -5.31 -25.56 -10.72
N ASP A 26 -6.20 -25.47 -11.72
CA ASP A 26 -5.76 -25.36 -13.13
C ASP A 26 -5.17 -23.97 -13.48
N ARG A 27 -5.16 -23.02 -12.51
CA ARG A 27 -4.49 -21.71 -12.58
C ARG A 27 -3.90 -21.29 -11.22
N ALA A 28 -3.11 -22.17 -10.61
CA ALA A 28 -2.52 -21.92 -9.29
C ALA A 28 -1.50 -20.75 -9.24
N ASP A 29 -1.17 -20.18 -10.40
CA ASP A 29 -0.25 -19.04 -10.59
C ASP A 29 -0.95 -17.67 -10.55
N VAL A 30 -2.29 -17.59 -10.62
CA VAL A 30 -3.00 -16.31 -10.58
C VAL A 30 -4.20 -16.40 -9.65
N MET A 31 -4.14 -15.66 -8.54
CA MET A 31 -5.28 -15.48 -7.66
C MET A 31 -6.05 -14.23 -8.07
N THR A 32 -7.35 -14.35 -8.30
CA THR A 32 -8.22 -13.23 -8.68
C THR A 32 -9.28 -12.99 -7.62
N THR A 33 -9.33 -11.77 -7.09
CA THR A 33 -10.43 -11.29 -6.25
C THR A 33 -11.54 -10.75 -7.14
N ARG A 34 -12.80 -11.17 -6.91
CA ARG A 34 -13.98 -10.66 -7.64
C ARG A 34 -15.04 -10.18 -6.68
N PHE A 35 -15.51 -8.95 -6.89
CA PHE A 35 -16.65 -8.39 -6.17
C PHE A 35 -17.92 -8.52 -7.01
N HIS A 36 -18.80 -9.44 -6.65
CA HIS A 36 -19.98 -9.78 -7.45
C HIS A 36 -21.07 -8.69 -7.47
N ASN A 37 -21.15 -7.86 -6.44
CA ASN A 37 -22.22 -6.88 -6.25
C ASN A 37 -21.73 -5.41 -6.36
N SER A 38 -20.51 -5.20 -6.84
CA SER A 38 -19.93 -3.87 -7.01
C SER A 38 -20.36 -3.27 -8.34
N LYS A 39 -20.97 -2.08 -8.30
CA LYS A 39 -21.36 -1.34 -9.51
C LYS A 39 -20.30 -0.31 -9.85
N ARG A 40 -19.76 -0.34 -11.07
CA ARG A 40 -18.88 0.74 -11.55
C ARG A 40 -19.66 2.05 -11.67
N ILE A 41 -19.23 3.08 -10.95
CA ILE A 41 -19.86 4.41 -10.92
C ILE A 41 -19.00 5.48 -11.61
N TYR A 42 -17.73 5.19 -11.86
CA TYR A 42 -16.80 6.08 -12.54
C TYR A 42 -15.77 5.28 -13.34
N THR A 43 -15.38 5.84 -14.49
CA THR A 43 -14.24 5.35 -15.26
C THR A 43 -13.62 6.51 -16.01
N LYS A 44 -12.30 6.57 -16.01
CA LYS A 44 -11.50 7.56 -16.73
C LYS A 44 -10.20 6.92 -17.16
N LYS A 45 -9.85 7.07 -18.43
CA LYS A 45 -8.49 6.77 -18.91
C LYS A 45 -7.70 8.08 -18.92
N SER A 46 -6.66 8.16 -18.10
CA SER A 46 -5.72 9.29 -18.09
C SER A 46 -4.62 9.05 -19.13
N LYS A 47 -3.57 9.88 -19.11
CA LYS A 47 -2.35 9.65 -19.88
C LYS A 47 -1.57 8.43 -19.38
N TYR A 48 -1.72 8.07 -18.10
CA TYR A 48 -0.90 7.09 -17.40
C TYR A 48 -1.61 5.75 -17.26
N GLN A 49 -2.87 5.78 -16.84
CA GLN A 49 -3.57 4.58 -16.38
C GLN A 49 -5.09 4.70 -16.56
N LYS A 50 -5.78 3.57 -16.41
CA LYS A 50 -7.24 3.50 -16.35
C LYS A 50 -7.70 3.52 -14.89
N ILE A 51 -8.41 4.57 -14.52
CA ILE A 51 -8.95 4.80 -13.18
C ILE A 51 -10.43 4.43 -13.17
N GLU A 52 -10.84 3.57 -12.26
CA GLU A 52 -12.23 3.14 -12.07
C GLU A 52 -12.63 3.26 -10.60
N VAL A 53 -13.88 3.68 -10.36
CA VAL A 53 -14.47 3.62 -9.01
C VAL A 53 -15.74 2.79 -9.06
N PHE A 54 -15.83 1.85 -8.13
CA PHE A 54 -17.00 1.01 -7.92
C PHE A 54 -17.67 1.39 -6.61
N LYS A 55 -18.99 1.19 -6.53
CA LYS A 55 -19.74 1.23 -5.28
C LYS A 55 -20.20 -0.17 -4.92
N ASP A 56 -19.84 -0.61 -3.73
CA ASP A 56 -20.30 -1.82 -3.07
C ASP A 56 -21.08 -1.45 -1.80
N LYS A 57 -21.98 -2.36 -1.37
CA LYS A 57 -22.81 -2.16 -0.18
C LYS A 57 -22.01 -2.29 1.12
N ASN A 58 -21.06 -3.22 1.16
CA ASN A 58 -20.30 -3.56 2.36
C ASN A 58 -18.90 -2.92 2.35
N LEU A 59 -18.29 -2.82 1.16
CA LEU A 59 -16.95 -2.27 1.01
C LEU A 59 -16.92 -0.76 0.75
N GLY A 60 -18.09 -0.15 0.57
CA GLY A 60 -18.21 1.26 0.21
C GLY A 60 -17.69 1.53 -1.21
N HIS A 61 -16.96 2.62 -1.38
CA HIS A 61 -16.27 2.92 -2.63
C HIS A 61 -14.98 2.10 -2.75
N ILE A 62 -14.72 1.59 -3.95
CA ILE A 62 -13.51 0.83 -4.28
C ILE A 62 -12.81 1.55 -5.43
N LEU A 63 -11.56 1.94 -5.23
CA LEU A 63 -10.71 2.51 -6.28
C LEU A 63 -9.96 1.36 -6.95
N SER A 64 -9.99 1.35 -8.28
CA SER A 64 -9.18 0.46 -9.08
C SER A 64 -8.39 1.23 -10.13
N ILE A 65 -7.15 0.80 -10.32
CA ILE A 65 -6.23 1.34 -11.32
C ILE A 65 -5.76 0.17 -12.18
N ASP A 66 -5.93 0.28 -13.50
CA ASP A 66 -5.60 -0.73 -14.51
C ASP A 66 -6.15 -2.15 -14.25
N GLY A 67 -7.18 -2.25 -13.41
CA GLY A 67 -7.85 -3.50 -13.04
C GLY A 67 -7.49 -4.01 -11.65
N ASP A 68 -6.47 -3.44 -11.02
CA ASP A 68 -6.03 -3.80 -9.66
C ASP A 68 -6.72 -2.92 -8.63
N VAL A 69 -7.05 -3.52 -7.48
CA VAL A 69 -7.69 -2.81 -6.36
C VAL A 69 -6.62 -2.02 -5.63
N GLN A 70 -6.83 -0.72 -5.51
CA GLN A 70 -5.89 0.17 -4.84
C GLN A 70 -6.33 0.45 -3.40
N LEU A 71 -7.65 0.60 -3.17
CA LEU A 71 -8.22 0.71 -1.82
C LEU A 71 -9.74 0.49 -1.82
N SER A 72 -10.29 0.21 -0.65
CA SER A 72 -11.72 0.29 -0.36
C SER A 72 -12.00 1.13 0.90
N GLU A 73 -13.16 1.78 0.99
CA GLU A 73 -13.57 2.51 2.21
C GLU A 73 -13.63 1.61 3.46
N TYR A 74 -13.71 0.28 3.28
CA TYR A 74 -13.81 -0.67 4.37
C TYR A 74 -12.48 -0.95 5.08
N ASP A 75 -11.36 -1.00 4.35
CA ASP A 75 -10.08 -1.45 4.89
C ASP A 75 -8.86 -0.57 4.53
N GLU A 76 -9.04 0.52 3.78
CA GLU A 76 -7.95 1.47 3.47
C GLU A 76 -7.19 1.92 4.72
N ILE A 77 -7.88 2.04 5.85
CA ILE A 77 -7.28 2.52 7.09
C ILE A 77 -6.22 1.56 7.63
N ASN A 78 -6.38 0.26 7.40
CA ASN A 78 -5.40 -0.75 7.77
C ASN A 78 -4.07 -0.51 7.05
N TYR A 79 -4.15 -0.10 5.78
CA TYR A 79 -2.99 0.14 4.94
C TYR A 79 -2.31 1.44 5.32
N HIS A 80 -3.07 2.54 5.32
CA HIS A 80 -2.50 3.88 5.51
C HIS A 80 -1.94 4.07 6.93
N GLU A 81 -2.65 3.59 7.96
CA GLU A 81 -2.17 3.69 9.34
C GLU A 81 -0.86 2.89 9.54
N MET A 82 -0.74 1.71 8.93
CA MET A 82 0.49 0.92 9.04
C MET A 82 1.64 1.53 8.24
N LEU A 83 1.39 1.98 7.01
CA LEU A 83 2.41 2.62 6.17
C LEU A 83 2.98 3.88 6.84
N VAL A 84 2.15 4.64 7.54
CA VAL A 84 2.55 5.91 8.17
C VAL A 84 3.02 5.74 9.60
N HIS A 85 2.22 5.17 10.50
CA HIS A 85 2.55 5.20 11.93
C HIS A 85 3.70 4.28 12.31
N VAL A 86 3.99 3.23 11.53
CA VAL A 86 5.16 2.38 11.78
C VAL A 86 6.46 3.17 11.60
N PRO A 87 6.75 3.81 10.44
CA PRO A 87 7.95 4.63 10.32
C PRO A 87 8.00 5.82 11.27
N MET A 88 6.88 6.52 11.45
CA MET A 88 6.81 7.73 12.27
C MET A 88 7.10 7.48 13.75
N ALA A 89 7.03 6.23 14.21
CA ALA A 89 7.38 5.88 15.59
C ALA A 89 8.86 6.17 15.96
N TYR A 90 9.72 6.36 14.96
CA TYR A 90 11.17 6.44 15.14
C TYR A 90 11.77 7.78 14.73
N VAL A 91 10.93 8.77 14.40
CA VAL A 91 11.37 10.11 14.01
C VAL A 91 10.41 11.17 14.55
N LYS A 92 10.91 12.39 14.75
CA LYS A 92 10.09 13.58 15.03
C LYS A 92 10.14 14.51 13.81
N PRO A 93 9.28 14.29 12.81
CA PRO A 93 9.48 14.87 11.50
C PRO A 93 8.92 16.29 11.42
N THR A 94 9.66 17.17 10.77
CA THR A 94 9.24 18.53 10.39
C THR A 94 8.93 18.60 8.90
N ASN A 95 9.71 17.88 8.08
CA ASN A 95 9.58 17.79 6.62
C ASN A 95 9.26 16.36 6.19
N VAL A 96 8.14 16.17 5.49
CA VAL A 96 7.71 14.86 4.99
C VAL A 96 7.57 14.86 3.47
N LEU A 97 8.04 13.79 2.83
CA LEU A 97 7.84 13.53 1.41
C LEU A 97 6.92 12.31 1.22
N ILE A 98 5.90 12.46 0.40
CA ILE A 98 5.03 11.38 -0.07
C ILE A 98 5.22 11.25 -1.58
N ILE A 99 5.56 10.06 -2.06
CA ILE A 99 5.65 9.72 -3.48
C ILE A 99 4.51 8.78 -3.83
N GLY A 100 3.69 9.16 -4.81
CA GLY A 100 2.43 8.50 -5.11
C GLY A 100 1.34 8.90 -4.10
N GLY A 101 0.55 7.92 -3.66
CA GLY A 101 -0.52 8.09 -2.69
C GLY A 101 -1.64 8.99 -3.19
N GLY A 102 -1.87 9.04 -4.52
CA GLY A 102 -2.82 9.93 -5.17
C GLY A 102 -4.27 9.85 -4.65
N ASP A 103 -4.61 8.79 -3.91
CA ASP A 103 -5.85 8.71 -3.17
C ASP A 103 -5.87 9.66 -1.94
N GLY A 104 -4.75 9.85 -1.26
CA GLY A 104 -4.61 10.77 -0.13
C GLY A 104 -4.82 10.16 1.25
N GLY A 105 -4.96 8.82 1.38
CA GLY A 105 -5.01 8.15 2.66
C GLY A 105 -3.69 8.28 3.43
N THR A 106 -2.55 8.06 2.78
CA THR A 106 -1.22 8.31 3.37
C THR A 106 -1.08 9.78 3.81
N LEU A 107 -1.53 10.72 2.97
CA LEU A 107 -1.51 12.14 3.28
C LEU A 107 -2.36 12.47 4.53
N ARG A 108 -3.56 11.88 4.64
CA ARG A 108 -4.44 12.05 5.81
C ARG A 108 -3.76 11.64 7.10
N GLU A 109 -3.10 10.48 7.11
CA GLU A 109 -2.40 9.98 8.29
C GLU A 109 -1.17 10.84 8.65
N VAL A 110 -0.41 11.29 7.66
CA VAL A 110 0.70 12.24 7.88
C VAL A 110 0.18 13.55 8.49
N CYS A 111 -0.96 14.07 8.04
CA CYS A 111 -1.54 15.30 8.57
C CYS A 111 -1.93 15.21 10.06
N LYS A 112 -2.03 14.01 10.66
CA LYS A 112 -2.32 13.87 12.10
C LYS A 112 -1.18 14.34 13.01
N TYR A 113 0.04 14.45 12.49
CA TYR A 113 1.22 14.84 13.29
C TYR A 113 1.35 16.37 13.35
N PRO A 114 1.31 16.99 14.55
CA PRO A 114 1.26 18.44 14.71
C PRO A 114 2.60 19.14 14.45
N ASP A 115 3.72 18.45 14.68
CA ASP A 115 5.07 19.02 14.56
C ASP A 115 5.53 19.17 13.10
N ILE A 116 4.83 18.54 12.15
CA ILE A 116 5.12 18.68 10.73
C ILE A 116 4.73 20.08 10.29
N THR A 117 5.66 20.79 9.64
CA THR A 117 5.42 22.11 9.05
C THR A 117 5.38 22.09 7.53
N ASN A 118 5.92 21.05 6.89
CA ASN A 118 6.01 20.95 5.44
C ASN A 118 5.78 19.51 4.97
N ILE A 119 4.78 19.32 4.11
CA ILE A 119 4.47 18.04 3.48
C ILE A 119 4.55 18.26 1.98
N VAL A 120 5.44 17.54 1.29
CA VAL A 120 5.45 17.50 -0.17
C VAL A 120 4.85 16.19 -0.61
N MET A 121 3.84 16.24 -1.47
CA MET A 121 3.25 15.06 -2.11
C MET A 121 3.50 15.14 -3.61
N VAL A 122 4.12 14.11 -4.18
CA VAL A 122 4.44 14.01 -5.60
C VAL A 122 3.62 12.90 -6.23
N GLU A 123 2.66 13.27 -7.06
CA GLU A 123 1.78 12.34 -7.77
C GLU A 123 1.88 12.59 -9.27
N ILE A 124 2.03 11.53 -10.06
CA ILE A 124 2.21 11.65 -11.51
C ILE A 124 0.88 11.92 -12.23
N ASP A 125 -0.22 11.40 -11.69
CA ASP A 125 -1.53 11.41 -12.31
C ASP A 125 -2.59 12.16 -11.49
N HIS A 126 -2.78 13.42 -11.85
CA HIS A 126 -3.80 14.28 -11.26
C HIS A 126 -5.24 13.73 -11.37
N GLU A 127 -5.52 12.83 -12.33
CA GLU A 127 -6.85 12.23 -12.42
C GLU A 127 -7.15 11.26 -11.27
N VAL A 128 -6.12 10.66 -10.65
CA VAL A 128 -6.29 9.83 -9.44
C VAL A 128 -6.75 10.71 -8.28
N ILE A 129 -6.10 11.86 -8.06
CA ILE A 129 -6.46 12.83 -7.03
C ILE A 129 -7.87 13.37 -7.25
N ASN A 130 -8.23 13.69 -8.50
CA ASN A 130 -9.57 14.14 -8.85
C ASN A 130 -10.64 13.08 -8.53
N ALA A 131 -10.39 11.83 -8.91
CA ALA A 131 -11.28 10.72 -8.60
C ALA A 131 -11.38 10.53 -7.08
N SER A 132 -10.25 10.59 -6.37
CA SER A 132 -10.22 10.43 -4.93
C SER A 132 -11.02 11.51 -4.21
N LYS A 133 -10.70 12.78 -4.47
CA LYS A 133 -11.46 13.92 -3.95
C LYS A 133 -12.95 13.77 -4.29
N ARG A 134 -13.33 13.23 -5.45
CA ARG A 134 -14.74 13.07 -5.78
C ARG A 134 -15.44 12.00 -4.94
N PHE A 135 -14.84 10.83 -4.75
CA PHE A 135 -15.53 9.64 -4.22
C PHE A 135 -15.16 9.27 -2.78
N PHE A 136 -13.96 9.62 -2.31
CA PHE A 136 -13.46 9.34 -0.96
C PHE A 136 -13.42 10.63 -0.14
N VAL A 137 -14.60 11.04 0.35
CA VAL A 137 -14.81 12.37 0.93
C VAL A 137 -13.92 12.64 2.15
N ASN A 138 -13.62 11.60 2.93
CA ASN A 138 -12.79 11.69 4.12
C ASN A 138 -11.33 12.09 3.82
N PHE A 139 -10.88 11.98 2.56
CA PHE A 139 -9.49 12.31 2.18
C PHE A 139 -9.35 13.77 1.72
N ARG A 140 -10.48 14.45 1.44
CA ARG A 140 -10.48 15.81 0.87
C ARG A 140 -9.77 16.84 1.74
N SER A 141 -9.98 16.77 3.06
CA SER A 141 -9.41 17.72 4.01
C SER A 141 -7.89 17.66 4.04
N ALA A 142 -7.31 16.47 3.88
CA ALA A 142 -5.86 16.27 3.84
C ALA A 142 -5.22 17.04 2.68
N PHE A 143 -5.82 17.01 1.49
CA PHE A 143 -5.36 17.79 0.34
C PHE A 143 -5.52 19.31 0.49
N ALA A 144 -6.31 19.77 1.46
CA ALA A 144 -6.54 21.19 1.74
C ALA A 144 -5.72 21.70 2.94
N ASP A 145 -4.92 20.83 3.58
CA ASP A 145 -4.07 21.20 4.69
C ASP A 145 -3.00 22.22 4.22
N PRO A 146 -2.85 23.37 4.90
CA PRO A 146 -1.96 24.44 4.45
C PRO A 146 -0.47 24.06 4.44
N ARG A 147 -0.10 22.96 5.11
CA ARG A 147 1.27 22.41 5.11
C ARG A 147 1.59 21.64 3.84
N VAL A 148 0.59 21.32 3.03
CA VAL A 148 0.71 20.41 1.88
C VAL A 148 1.04 21.17 0.61
N THR A 149 2.17 20.81 0.01
CA THR A 149 2.55 21.19 -1.34
C THR A 149 2.38 20.00 -2.27
N LEU A 150 1.34 20.05 -3.10
CA LEU A 150 1.08 19.04 -4.12
C LEU A 150 1.88 19.33 -5.40
N LYS A 151 2.64 18.35 -5.88
CA LYS A 151 3.42 18.39 -7.12
C LYS A 151 2.90 17.34 -8.09
N ILE A 152 2.31 17.79 -9.19
CA ILE A 152 1.85 16.91 -10.27
C ILE A 152 2.98 16.66 -11.26
N MET A 153 3.81 15.67 -10.97
CA MET A 153 4.99 15.36 -11.78
C MET A 153 5.52 13.95 -11.50
N ASP A 154 6.44 13.53 -12.35
CA ASP A 154 7.20 12.29 -12.19
C ASP A 154 8.16 12.40 -10.98
N ALA A 155 8.13 11.38 -10.11
CA ALA A 155 8.92 11.36 -8.89
C ALA A 155 10.43 11.30 -9.13
N PHE A 156 10.89 10.59 -10.17
CA PHE A 156 12.31 10.58 -10.52
C PHE A 156 12.80 11.97 -10.92
N LYS A 157 11.99 12.72 -11.67
CA LYS A 157 12.31 14.13 -11.98
C LYS A 157 12.35 14.99 -10.73
N TYR A 158 11.38 14.83 -9.84
CA TYR A 158 11.36 15.58 -8.58
C TYR A 158 12.60 15.31 -7.72
N LEU A 159 13.00 14.04 -7.60
CA LEU A 159 14.16 13.64 -6.79
C LEU A 159 15.49 14.14 -7.36
N LYS A 160 15.58 14.39 -8.67
CA LYS A 160 16.76 14.99 -9.32
C LYS A 160 16.93 16.48 -9.03
N GLU A 161 15.85 17.18 -8.72
CA GLU A 161 15.88 18.61 -8.44
C GLU A 161 16.34 18.81 -6.99
N ASP A 162 17.49 19.46 -6.77
CA ASP A 162 17.85 19.94 -5.43
C ASP A 162 17.07 21.24 -5.12
N ASN A 163 16.25 21.21 -4.07
CA ASN A 163 15.50 22.36 -3.60
C ASN A 163 15.92 22.80 -2.19
N GLY A 164 17.02 22.24 -1.65
CA GLY A 164 17.57 22.57 -0.35
C GLY A 164 16.81 22.03 0.87
N ILE A 165 15.78 21.20 0.68
CA ILE A 165 14.99 20.59 1.75
C ILE A 165 15.35 19.12 1.91
N LEU A 166 15.76 18.74 3.12
CA LEU A 166 15.90 17.35 3.54
C LEU A 166 14.61 16.89 4.24
N PHE A 167 14.20 15.66 3.97
CA PHE A 167 13.00 15.05 4.54
C PHE A 167 13.36 14.13 5.69
N ASP A 168 12.64 14.27 6.80
CA ASP A 168 12.79 13.47 8.01
C ASP A 168 12.01 12.15 7.90
N ALA A 169 10.92 12.16 7.15
CA ALA A 169 10.16 10.97 6.80
C ALA A 169 9.81 10.95 5.31
N VAL A 170 9.94 9.77 4.69
CA VAL A 170 9.56 9.52 3.31
C VAL A 170 8.56 8.36 3.26
N PHE A 171 7.47 8.53 2.53
CA PHE A 171 6.51 7.47 2.22
C PHE A 171 6.43 7.26 0.71
N ILE A 172 6.68 6.03 0.27
CA ILE A 172 6.46 5.61 -1.10
C ILE A 172 5.21 4.73 -1.11
N ASP A 173 4.18 5.24 -1.79
CA ASP A 173 2.83 4.67 -1.86
C ASP A 173 2.40 4.57 -3.33
N VAL A 174 2.88 3.55 -4.02
CA VAL A 174 2.72 3.37 -5.47
C VAL A 174 1.82 2.18 -5.79
N THR A 175 1.20 2.18 -6.97
CA THR A 175 0.11 1.25 -7.32
C THR A 175 0.49 -0.23 -7.40
N ASP A 176 1.79 -0.55 -7.47
CA ASP A 176 2.40 -1.83 -7.10
C ASP A 176 3.93 -1.67 -7.12
N PHE A 177 4.67 -2.37 -6.25
CA PHE A 177 6.13 -2.39 -6.35
C PHE A 177 6.54 -3.10 -7.65
N ASN A 178 7.15 -2.34 -8.55
CA ASN A 178 7.72 -2.86 -9.78
C ASN A 178 9.16 -2.39 -9.90
N GLN A 179 10.12 -3.33 -9.81
CA GLN A 179 11.55 -3.01 -9.92
C GLN A 179 11.92 -2.31 -11.24
N SER A 180 11.10 -2.47 -12.29
CA SER A 180 11.32 -1.81 -13.58
C SER A 180 10.80 -0.36 -13.64
N ASP A 181 10.11 0.11 -12.60
CA ASP A 181 9.74 1.51 -12.48
C ASP A 181 11.00 2.36 -12.29
N SER A 182 11.03 3.49 -12.99
CA SER A 182 12.02 4.54 -12.85
C SER A 182 12.35 4.88 -11.38
N LEU A 183 11.39 4.79 -10.45
CA LEU A 183 11.61 5.09 -9.04
C LEU A 183 12.59 4.11 -8.35
N PHE A 184 12.70 2.87 -8.81
CA PHE A 184 13.52 1.83 -8.18
C PHE A 184 14.90 1.65 -8.84
N THR A 185 15.29 2.55 -9.75
CA THR A 185 16.66 2.53 -10.30
C THR A 185 17.67 2.97 -9.24
N GLN A 186 18.92 2.50 -9.37
CA GLN A 186 20.02 2.91 -8.49
C GLN A 186 20.21 4.43 -8.43
N GLU A 187 20.00 5.12 -9.57
CA GLU A 187 20.08 6.58 -9.64
C GLU A 187 18.96 7.24 -8.83
N SER A 188 17.72 6.77 -8.98
CA SER A 188 16.57 7.28 -8.23
C SER A 188 16.72 7.09 -6.72
N ILE A 189 17.18 5.92 -6.30
CA ILE A 189 17.41 5.61 -4.89
C ILE A 189 18.55 6.49 -4.34
N GLN A 190 19.61 6.69 -5.11
CA GLN A 190 20.69 7.60 -4.72
C GLN A 190 20.20 9.05 -4.60
N ASN A 191 19.39 9.53 -5.55
CA ASN A 191 18.80 10.85 -5.49
C ASN A 191 17.89 10.96 -4.26
N LEU A 192 17.05 9.97 -3.99
CA LEU A 192 16.23 9.92 -2.79
C LEU A 192 17.06 10.01 -1.50
N LYS A 193 18.16 9.25 -1.40
CA LYS A 193 19.08 9.33 -0.25
C LYS A 193 19.64 10.73 -0.04
N LEU A 194 19.95 11.46 -1.12
CA LEU A 194 20.42 12.86 -1.03
C LEU A 194 19.32 13.82 -0.56
N ARG A 195 18.05 13.41 -0.67
CA ARG A 195 16.89 14.17 -0.20
C ARG A 195 16.47 13.83 1.23
N MET A 196 17.09 12.85 1.87
CA MET A 196 16.75 12.40 3.22
C MET A 196 17.69 13.01 4.26
N ALA A 197 17.15 13.38 5.41
CA ALA A 197 17.95 13.72 6.58
C ALA A 197 18.75 12.49 7.06
N SER A 198 19.83 12.72 7.80
CA SER A 198 20.71 11.63 8.26
C SER A 198 20.04 10.64 9.21
N ASP A 199 19.02 11.08 9.92
CA ASP A 199 18.21 10.30 10.86
C ASP A 199 16.82 9.94 10.31
N ALA A 200 16.60 10.16 9.02
CA ALA A 200 15.31 9.95 8.39
C ALA A 200 14.88 8.46 8.36
N VAL A 201 13.58 8.29 8.23
CA VAL A 201 12.92 6.99 8.03
C VAL A 201 12.22 6.95 6.69
N LEU A 202 12.10 5.75 6.13
CA LEU A 202 11.33 5.51 4.90
C LEU A 202 10.35 4.35 5.10
N GLY A 203 9.08 4.61 4.81
CA GLY A 203 8.06 3.58 4.61
C GLY A 203 7.80 3.36 3.12
N LEU A 204 7.77 2.11 2.69
CA LEU A 204 7.47 1.71 1.31
C LEU A 204 6.38 0.66 1.32
N ASN A 205 5.31 0.88 0.55
CA ASN A 205 4.41 -0.20 0.20
C ASN A 205 5.14 -1.20 -0.69
N PHE A 206 5.07 -2.48 -0.32
CA PHE A 206 5.99 -3.46 -0.89
C PHE A 206 5.25 -4.47 -1.73
N THR A 207 4.71 -5.54 -1.16
CA THR A 207 4.00 -6.53 -1.95
C THR A 207 3.07 -7.38 -1.11
N SER A 208 2.09 -7.99 -1.77
CA SER A 208 1.28 -9.04 -1.16
C SER A 208 2.11 -10.29 -0.92
N VAL A 209 1.87 -10.97 0.20
CA VAL A 209 2.44 -12.28 0.47
C VAL A 209 1.69 -13.33 -0.37
N GLY A 210 2.07 -13.44 -1.65
CA GLY A 210 1.33 -14.19 -2.66
C GLY A 210 1.91 -15.56 -3.02
N ILE A 211 1.02 -16.47 -3.42
CA ILE A 211 1.29 -17.88 -3.81
C ILE A 211 2.09 -17.99 -5.14
N ALA A 212 2.13 -16.91 -5.93
CA ALA A 212 2.65 -16.88 -7.29
C ALA A 212 4.03 -16.22 -7.45
N GLU A 213 4.57 -15.60 -6.40
CA GLU A 213 5.89 -14.97 -6.47
C GLU A 213 6.99 -16.02 -6.24
N PRO A 214 7.90 -16.25 -7.21
CA PRO A 214 8.96 -17.25 -7.05
C PRO A 214 10.00 -16.84 -6.01
N LYS A 215 10.06 -15.56 -5.65
CA LYS A 215 11.00 -15.00 -4.67
C LYS A 215 10.27 -14.57 -3.41
N THR A 216 10.92 -14.75 -2.27
CA THR A 216 10.40 -14.26 -1.00
C THR A 216 10.46 -12.73 -0.95
N PRO A 217 9.56 -12.07 -0.19
CA PRO A 217 9.62 -10.62 -0.01
C PRO A 217 11.00 -10.13 0.47
N VAL A 218 11.68 -10.86 1.36
CA VAL A 218 13.03 -10.50 1.81
C VAL A 218 14.04 -10.52 0.66
N ARG A 219 13.97 -11.51 -0.22
CA ARG A 219 14.83 -11.56 -1.41
C ARG A 219 14.54 -10.41 -2.36
N VAL A 220 13.27 -10.11 -2.63
CA VAL A 220 12.87 -8.97 -3.47
C VAL A 220 13.40 -7.66 -2.85
N LEU A 221 13.34 -7.52 -1.52
CA LEU A 221 13.84 -6.34 -0.81
C LEU A 221 15.35 -6.20 -0.97
N ASN A 222 16.10 -7.30 -0.84
CA ASN A 222 17.55 -7.31 -1.02
C ASN A 222 17.95 -6.96 -2.46
N GLU A 223 17.18 -7.43 -3.44
CA GLU A 223 17.43 -7.17 -4.87
C GLU A 223 16.85 -5.83 -5.37
N SER A 224 16.04 -5.13 -4.55
CA SER A 224 15.34 -3.87 -4.93
C SER A 224 16.26 -2.66 -5.15
N GLY A 225 17.55 -2.78 -4.83
CA GLY A 225 18.49 -1.66 -4.78
C GLY A 225 18.41 -0.83 -3.49
N PHE A 226 17.28 -0.81 -2.77
CA PHE A 226 17.19 -0.21 -1.44
C PHE A 226 18.00 -1.00 -0.42
N GLY A 227 18.07 -2.32 -0.59
CA GLY A 227 18.70 -3.24 0.36
C GLY A 227 20.18 -2.93 0.67
N GLU A 228 20.94 -2.39 -0.28
CA GLU A 228 22.36 -2.07 -0.09
C GLU A 228 22.59 -0.62 0.35
N ARG A 229 21.57 0.24 0.28
CA ARG A 229 21.67 1.69 0.48
C ARG A 229 21.24 2.18 1.85
N PHE A 230 20.66 1.27 2.65
CA PHE A 230 20.21 1.55 4.01
C PHE A 230 20.82 0.55 4.98
N LYS A 231 21.31 1.07 6.12
CA LYS A 231 21.89 0.23 7.18
C LYS A 231 20.86 -0.70 7.81
N HIS A 232 19.68 -0.17 8.12
CA HIS A 232 18.56 -0.90 8.70
C HIS A 232 17.44 -1.04 7.68
N LYS A 233 16.98 -2.28 7.50
CA LYS A 233 15.87 -2.62 6.61
C LYS A 233 15.05 -3.75 7.22
N ARG A 234 13.74 -3.59 7.30
CA ARG A 234 12.83 -4.58 7.88
C ARG A 234 11.54 -4.61 7.08
N LEU A 235 11.00 -5.80 6.89
CA LEU A 235 9.63 -5.94 6.42
C LEU A 235 8.69 -5.98 7.62
N PHE A 236 7.51 -5.41 7.44
CA PHE A 236 6.39 -5.53 8.37
C PHE A 236 5.09 -5.77 7.60
N GLN A 237 4.05 -6.25 8.27
CA GLN A 237 2.82 -6.71 7.61
C GLN A 237 1.57 -6.06 8.15
N SER A 238 0.55 -6.01 7.29
CA SER A 238 -0.82 -5.69 7.68
C SER A 238 -1.79 -6.66 7.02
N HIS A 239 -2.97 -6.78 7.63
CA HIS A 239 -4.08 -7.50 7.04
C HIS A 239 -4.87 -6.59 6.10
N GLN A 240 -4.95 -6.96 4.82
CA GLN A 240 -5.64 -6.23 3.76
C GLN A 240 -6.72 -7.11 3.11
N PRO A 241 -7.93 -7.18 3.69
CA PRO A 241 -9.00 -8.05 3.24
C PRO A 241 -9.31 -8.00 1.73
N VAL A 242 -9.29 -6.80 1.13
CA VAL A 242 -9.61 -6.63 -0.30
C VAL A 242 -8.42 -6.87 -1.23
N PHE A 243 -7.19 -6.91 -0.70
CA PHE A 243 -6.01 -7.24 -1.48
C PHE A 243 -5.85 -8.76 -1.62
N THR A 244 -5.26 -9.15 -2.74
CA THR A 244 -5.04 -10.55 -3.09
C THR A 244 -4.20 -11.24 -2.01
N GLY A 245 -4.84 -12.12 -1.23
CA GLY A 245 -4.18 -12.96 -0.23
C GLY A 245 -4.39 -12.49 1.20
N GLY A 246 -4.94 -11.29 1.40
CA GLY A 246 -5.23 -10.75 2.73
C GLY A 246 -4.00 -10.32 3.53
N ALA A 247 -2.78 -10.72 3.14
CA ALA A 247 -1.54 -10.40 3.83
C ALA A 247 -0.68 -9.50 2.94
N TYR A 248 -0.50 -8.25 3.35
CA TYR A 248 0.30 -7.27 2.63
C TYR A 248 1.54 -6.89 3.42
N THR A 249 2.65 -6.66 2.72
CA THR A 249 3.92 -6.27 3.33
C THR A 249 4.30 -4.85 2.96
N PHE A 250 5.00 -4.24 3.90
CA PHE A 250 5.67 -2.96 3.75
C PHE A 250 7.15 -3.15 4.07
N ALA A 251 7.97 -2.21 3.61
CA ALA A 251 9.37 -2.13 3.96
C ALA A 251 9.65 -0.84 4.74
N PHE A 252 10.35 -0.98 5.86
CA PHE A 252 10.95 0.12 6.62
C PHE A 252 12.43 0.21 6.28
N PHE A 253 12.94 1.43 6.12
CA PHE A 253 14.36 1.69 5.98
C PHE A 253 14.83 2.88 6.82
N SER A 254 16.05 2.79 7.35
CA SER A 254 16.76 3.90 8.00
C SER A 254 18.26 3.64 8.07
N ASP A 255 19.06 4.69 8.25
CA ASP A 255 20.48 4.57 8.61
C ASP A 255 20.76 4.74 10.10
N SER A 256 19.83 5.35 10.84
CA SER A 256 20.02 5.74 12.23
C SER A 256 19.38 4.77 13.23
N VAL A 257 18.29 4.11 12.85
CA VAL A 257 17.46 3.33 13.78
C VAL A 257 17.02 1.98 13.20
N ASP A 258 17.06 0.94 14.04
CA ASP A 258 16.45 -0.35 13.73
C ASP A 258 15.02 -0.34 14.28
N PRO A 259 13.99 -0.63 13.48
CA PRO A 259 12.62 -0.59 14.00
C PRO A 259 12.32 -1.81 14.91
N LEU A 260 13.25 -2.75 15.09
CA LEU A 260 13.15 -3.76 16.15
C LEU A 260 13.59 -3.25 17.53
N ASP A 261 14.29 -2.11 17.59
CA ASP A 261 14.63 -1.41 18.83
C ASP A 261 13.47 -0.49 19.22
N PHE A 262 12.37 -1.09 19.69
CA PHE A 262 11.14 -0.37 19.99
C PHE A 262 11.35 0.77 21.01
N PRO A 263 10.75 1.96 20.79
CA PRO A 263 10.82 3.04 21.76
C PRO A 263 10.06 2.68 23.05
N SER A 264 10.34 3.39 24.14
CA SER A 264 9.64 3.20 25.42
C SER A 264 8.16 3.57 25.34
N SER A 265 7.82 4.54 24.48
CA SER A 265 6.47 4.99 24.14
C SER A 265 6.37 5.25 22.64
N PHE A 266 5.17 5.17 22.08
CA PHE A 266 4.96 5.44 20.65
C PHE A 266 4.31 6.81 20.49
N PRO A 267 4.68 7.60 19.46
CA PRO A 267 4.08 8.90 19.19
C PRO A 267 2.55 8.88 19.07
N VAL A 268 1.97 7.79 18.54
CA VAL A 268 0.51 7.63 18.47
C VAL A 268 -0.12 7.65 19.87
N ASP A 269 0.53 7.02 20.86
CA ASP A 269 0.04 7.02 22.25
C ASP A 269 0.33 8.37 22.92
N ASP A 270 1.54 8.90 22.73
CA ASP A 270 1.99 10.16 23.38
C ASP A 270 1.23 11.40 22.88
N LEU A 271 0.82 11.39 21.62
CA LEU A 271 0.04 12.46 20.98
C LEU A 271 -1.46 12.20 20.96
N GLU A 272 -1.91 11.05 21.49
CA GLU A 272 -3.32 10.61 21.46
C GLU A 272 -3.92 10.65 20.04
N LEU A 273 -3.16 10.19 19.03
CA LEU A 273 -3.64 10.18 17.65
C LEU A 273 -4.78 9.15 17.49
N GLU A 274 -5.86 9.56 16.83
CA GLU A 274 -6.97 8.66 16.52
C GLU A 274 -6.52 7.62 15.49
N THR A 275 -6.54 6.34 15.88
CA THR A 275 -6.31 5.19 15.00
C THR A 275 -7.40 4.14 15.16
N HIS A 276 -7.68 3.40 14.09
CA HIS A 276 -8.71 2.34 14.08
C HIS A 276 -8.13 0.95 13.87
N TYR A 277 -6.95 0.83 13.27
CA TYR A 277 -6.26 -0.43 13.02
C TYR A 277 -4.92 -0.50 13.75
N TYR A 278 -4.10 0.54 13.62
CA TYR A 278 -2.80 0.64 14.25
C TYR A 278 -2.94 0.73 15.78
N THR A 279 -2.14 -0.06 16.47
CA THR A 279 -1.90 0.03 17.91
C THR A 279 -0.43 -0.25 18.18
N SER A 280 0.11 0.22 19.30
CA SER A 280 1.49 -0.08 19.71
C SER A 280 1.78 -1.57 19.87
N ALA A 281 0.76 -2.39 20.21
CA ALA A 281 0.88 -3.84 20.22
C ALA A 281 0.96 -4.42 18.80
N LEU A 282 0.09 -3.96 17.89
CA LEU A 282 0.09 -4.39 16.50
C LEU A 282 1.36 -3.96 15.77
N HIS A 283 1.88 -2.77 16.06
CA HIS A 283 3.17 -2.30 15.56
C HIS A 283 4.26 -3.36 15.80
N LYS A 284 4.44 -3.78 17.06
CA LYS A 284 5.44 -4.79 17.43
C LYS A 284 5.18 -6.12 16.74
N ALA A 285 3.91 -6.55 16.70
CA ALA A 285 3.51 -7.80 16.07
C ALA A 285 3.72 -7.79 14.54
N SER A 286 3.63 -6.63 13.89
CA SER A 286 3.73 -6.50 12.43
C SER A 286 5.10 -6.91 11.87
N PHE A 287 6.15 -6.83 12.69
CA PHE A 287 7.51 -7.28 12.34
C PHE A 287 7.71 -8.79 12.53
N VAL A 288 6.74 -9.51 13.11
CA VAL A 288 6.82 -10.96 13.29
C VAL A 288 6.37 -11.66 12.02
N LEU A 289 7.34 -12.03 11.18
CA LEU A 289 7.08 -12.65 9.87
C LEU A 289 7.08 -14.18 9.94
N PRO A 290 6.23 -14.87 9.14
CA PRO A 290 6.36 -16.30 8.91
C PRO A 290 7.74 -16.68 8.36
N LYS A 291 8.32 -17.79 8.82
CA LYS A 291 9.66 -18.27 8.42
C LYS A 291 9.87 -18.33 6.90
N ARG A 292 8.84 -18.74 6.15
CA ARG A 292 8.88 -18.86 4.68
C ARG A 292 9.09 -17.50 3.98
N LEU A 293 8.79 -16.39 4.64
CA LEU A 293 9.00 -15.06 4.08
C LEU A 293 10.38 -14.50 4.39
N MET A 294 11.07 -15.10 5.38
CA MET A 294 12.38 -14.68 5.85
C MET A 294 13.53 -15.45 5.19
N SER A 295 13.26 -16.54 4.48
CA SER A 295 14.28 -17.33 3.77
C SER A 295 14.62 -16.70 2.41
N ASP A 296 15.91 -16.70 2.04
CA ASP A 296 16.40 -16.32 0.71
C ASP A 296 16.04 -17.33 -0.40
#